data_AF-S8BSL5-F1
#
_entry.id   AF-S8BSL5-F1
#
_cell.length_a   1.000
_cell.length_b   1.000
_cell.length_c   1.000
_cell.angle_alpha   90.00
_cell.angle_beta   90.00
_cell.angle_gamma   90.00
#
_symmetry.space_group_name_H-M   'P 1'
#
loop_
_entity.id
_entity.type
_entity.pdbx_description
1 polymer ?
#
loop_
_entity_poly.entity_id
_entity_poly.type
_entity_poly.pdbx_seq_one_letter_code
_entity_poly.pdbx_strand_id
1 'polypeptide(L)'
;ELKRFPTLQSDIATAANEALEKFHDESRRTVHRLVEMESSYLTVEFFRKLNTEPEKNSNAQHGTGSSNSDRYTDNHLRKIGTNVSAYVNMVCDTLKNSIPKAVVHCQVREAKRSLLNRFYAQVGRREREQLGKMLDEDPSLMAKREAIAKRLQLYKSARDEIDSVAWK
;
A
#
# COMPACT_ATOMS: atom_id res chain seq x y z
N GLU A 1 3.49 -9.44 22.21
CA GLU A 1 4.92 -9.53 22.59
C GLU A 1 5.62 -8.17 22.66
N LEU A 2 5.39 -7.24 21.73
CA LEU A 2 6.00 -5.88 21.77
C LEU A 2 5.63 -5.00 22.97
N LYS A 3 4.50 -5.25 23.66
CA LYS A 3 4.11 -4.51 24.88
C LYS A 3 5.15 -4.56 26.01
N ARG A 4 6.07 -5.53 25.95
CA ARG A 4 7.13 -5.71 26.94
C ARG A 4 8.28 -4.72 26.78
N PHE A 5 8.47 -4.16 25.58
CA PHE A 5 9.60 -3.29 25.24
C PHE A 5 9.09 -1.93 24.70
N PRO A 6 8.74 -0.98 25.59
CA PRO A 6 8.15 0.30 25.18
C PRO A 6 9.05 1.11 24.26
N THR A 7 10.37 1.10 24.48
CA THR A 7 11.35 1.81 23.65
C THR A 7 11.37 1.26 22.21
N LEU A 8 11.48 -0.07 22.06
CA LEU A 8 11.40 -0.73 20.76
C LEU A 8 10.07 -0.47 20.06
N GLN A 9 8.96 -0.49 20.80
CA GLN A 9 7.64 -0.21 20.24
C GLN A 9 7.56 1.22 19.69
N SER A 10 8.07 2.21 20.43
CA SER A 10 8.11 3.61 19.99
C SER A 10 8.98 3.82 18.76
N ASP A 11 10.17 3.20 18.73
CA ASP A 11 11.09 3.24 17.58
C ASP A 11 10.43 2.64 16.32
N ILE A 12 9.77 1.48 16.45
CA ILE A 12 9.07 0.83 15.34
C ILE A 12 7.90 1.70 14.87
N ALA A 13 7.10 2.25 15.78
CA ALA A 13 5.96 3.09 15.42
C ALA A 13 6.41 4.35 14.67
N THR A 14 7.48 4.99 15.15
CA THR A 14 8.07 6.17 14.50
C THR A 14 8.58 5.83 13.10
N ALA A 15 9.34 4.74 12.96
CA ALA A 15 9.87 4.31 11.66
C ALA A 15 8.75 3.89 10.69
N ALA A 16 7.68 3.29 11.19
CA ALA A 16 6.52 2.91 10.37
C ALA A 16 5.77 4.15 9.87
N ASN A 17 5.53 5.14 10.74
CA ASN A 17 4.89 6.40 10.35
C ASN A 17 5.73 7.17 9.31
N GLU A 18 7.05 7.25 9.53
CA GLU A 18 7.96 7.92 8.58
C GLU A 18 7.96 7.22 7.21
N ALA A 19 7.97 5.89 7.19
CA ALA A 19 7.87 5.13 5.94
C ALA A 19 6.52 5.36 5.25
N LEU A 20 5.41 5.29 5.98
CA LEU A 20 4.07 5.48 5.43
C LEU A 20 3.89 6.87 4.82
N GLU A 21 4.33 7.94 5.50
CA GLU A 21 4.25 9.31 4.96
C GLU A 21 5.08 9.47 3.68
N LYS A 22 6.32 8.96 3.68
CA LYS A 22 7.17 8.99 2.50
C LYS A 22 6.51 8.31 1.29
N PHE A 23 5.94 7.12 1.47
CA PHE A 23 5.30 6.38 0.38
C PHE A 23 3.88 6.86 0.06
N HIS A 24 3.23 7.57 0.98
CA HIS A 24 2.01 8.31 0.70
C HIS A 24 2.27 9.40 -0.34
N ASP A 25 3.30 10.22 -0.13
CA ASP A 25 3.72 11.25 -1.11
C ASP A 25 4.16 10.64 -2.44
N GLU A 26 4.92 9.54 -2.41
CA GLU A 26 5.34 8.83 -3.60
C GLU A 26 4.16 8.23 -4.38
N SER A 27 3.16 7.69 -3.66
CA SER A 27 1.92 7.19 -4.27
C SER A 27 1.16 8.30 -4.98
N ARG A 28 1.07 9.50 -4.37
CA ARG A 28 0.42 10.67 -4.97
C ARG A 28 1.14 11.12 -6.24
N ARG A 29 2.47 11.21 -6.22
CA ARG A 29 3.28 11.55 -7.41
C ARG A 29 3.10 10.52 -8.53
N THR A 30 3.05 9.23 -8.18
CA THR A 30 2.86 8.15 -9.15
C THR A 30 1.48 8.20 -9.79
N VAL A 31 0.42 8.41 -9.00
CA VAL A 31 -0.95 8.57 -9.52
C VAL A 31 -1.06 9.79 -10.43
N HIS A 32 -0.45 10.93 -10.06
CA HIS A 32 -0.42 12.11 -10.91
C HIS A 32 0.24 11.83 -12.27
N ARG A 33 1.38 11.12 -12.26
CA ARG A 33 2.08 10.70 -13.49
C ARG A 33 1.24 9.78 -14.35
N LEU A 34 0.49 8.83 -13.76
CA LEU A 34 -0.41 7.96 -14.52
C LEU A 34 -1.45 8.76 -15.30
N VAL A 35 -2.04 9.80 -14.69
CA VAL A 35 -3.00 10.68 -15.36
C VAL A 35 -2.32 11.55 -16.41
N GLU A 36 -1.16 12.10 -16.09
CA GLU A 36 -0.38 12.95 -17.00
C GLU A 36 0.03 12.19 -18.27
N MET A 37 0.42 10.91 -18.13
CA MET A 37 0.73 10.03 -19.26
C MET A 37 -0.46 9.87 -20.22
N GLU A 38 -1.66 9.64 -19.70
CA GLU A 38 -2.89 9.51 -20.52
C GLU A 38 -3.32 10.85 -21.16
N SER A 39 -2.95 11.99 -20.55
CA SER A 39 -3.19 13.32 -21.11
C SER A 39 -2.16 13.70 -22.19
N SER A 40 -0.93 13.19 -22.09
CA SER A 40 0.17 13.55 -22.99
C SER A 40 0.19 12.74 -24.28
N TYR A 41 -0.31 11.50 -24.23
CA TYR A 41 -0.34 10.60 -25.38
C TYR A 41 -1.68 9.89 -25.51
N LEU A 42 -2.17 9.82 -26.74
CA LEU A 42 -3.41 9.13 -27.07
C LEU A 42 -3.17 7.63 -27.20
N THR A 43 -3.91 6.84 -26.42
CA THR A 43 -3.69 5.39 -26.34
C THR A 43 -4.09 4.68 -27.64
N VAL A 44 -3.11 4.08 -28.33
CA VAL A 44 -3.26 3.42 -29.64
C VAL A 44 -4.25 2.23 -29.60
N GLU A 45 -4.42 1.63 -28.42
CA GLU A 45 -5.36 0.52 -28.23
C GLU A 45 -6.81 0.90 -28.56
N PHE A 46 -7.18 2.18 -28.34
CA PHE A 46 -8.49 2.69 -28.72
C PHE A 46 -8.76 2.53 -30.22
N PHE A 47 -7.82 2.95 -31.06
CA PHE A 47 -7.97 2.90 -32.52
C PHE A 47 -7.97 1.47 -33.06
N ARG A 48 -7.24 0.56 -32.40
CA ARG A 48 -7.29 -0.86 -32.73
C ARG A 48 -8.69 -1.44 -32.47
N LYS A 49 -9.32 -1.10 -31.33
CA LYS A 49 -10.69 -1.53 -31.01
C LYS A 49 -11.72 -0.89 -31.95
N LEU A 50 -11.56 0.41 -32.26
CA LEU A 50 -12.43 1.13 -33.20
C LEU A 50 -12.45 0.50 -34.60
N ASN A 51 -11.30 0.07 -35.13
CA ASN A 51 -11.23 -0.63 -36.43
C ASN A 51 -11.80 -2.06 -36.39
N THR A 52 -11.95 -2.64 -35.20
CA THR A 52 -12.44 -4.02 -35.03
C THR A 52 -13.97 -4.08 -34.87
N GLU A 53 -14.63 -2.97 -34.53
CA GLU A 53 -16.09 -2.84 -34.56
C GLU A 53 -16.54 -2.28 -35.92
N PRO A 54 -16.87 -3.11 -36.94
CA PRO A 54 -17.43 -2.59 -38.18
C PRO A 54 -18.79 -1.92 -37.88
N GLU A 55 -18.98 -0.70 -38.42
CA GLU A 55 -20.19 0.11 -38.29
C GLU A 55 -21.45 -0.71 -38.60
N LYS A 56 -22.12 -1.19 -37.55
CA LYS A 56 -23.39 -1.90 -37.64
C LYS A 56 -24.56 -0.95 -37.37
N ASN A 57 -24.62 0.22 -38.03
CA ASN A 57 -25.85 1.03 -38.09
C ASN A 57 -25.76 2.27 -39.00
N SER A 58 -25.73 2.10 -40.32
CA SER A 58 -25.88 3.23 -41.25
C SER A 58 -26.83 2.93 -42.41
N ASN A 59 -27.93 2.24 -42.15
CA ASN A 59 -29.00 2.08 -43.15
C ASN A 59 -30.39 2.22 -42.53
N ALA A 60 -30.73 3.44 -42.11
CA ALA A 60 -32.10 3.92 -42.07
C ALA A 60 -32.07 5.45 -41.88
N GLN A 61 -32.47 6.22 -42.90
CA GLN A 61 -33.71 7.00 -42.89
C GLN A 61 -33.68 8.08 -43.97
N HIS A 62 -34.43 7.79 -45.04
CA HIS A 62 -34.94 8.74 -46.02
C HIS A 62 -35.75 9.84 -45.31
N GLY A 63 -35.51 11.13 -45.63
CA GLY A 63 -36.33 12.22 -45.08
C GLY A 63 -35.88 13.63 -45.50
N THR A 64 -36.44 14.11 -46.62
CA THR A 64 -36.79 15.50 -46.99
C THR A 64 -35.94 16.70 -46.50
N GLY A 65 -35.41 17.46 -47.48
CA GLY A 65 -35.57 18.92 -47.56
C GLY A 65 -34.97 19.82 -46.47
N SER A 66 -33.66 19.79 -46.24
CA SER A 66 -32.89 20.92 -45.69
C SER A 66 -31.42 20.76 -46.07
N SER A 67 -30.70 21.87 -46.25
CA SER A 67 -29.28 21.98 -46.65
C SER A 67 -28.45 20.73 -46.31
N ASN A 68 -28.18 19.90 -47.32
CA ASN A 68 -27.42 18.64 -47.18
C ASN A 68 -26.04 18.85 -46.51
N SER A 69 -25.47 20.07 -46.60
CA SER A 69 -24.20 20.43 -45.97
C SER A 69 -24.28 20.43 -44.43
N ASP A 70 -25.37 20.95 -43.84
CA ASP A 70 -25.50 21.07 -42.38
C ASP A 70 -25.80 19.73 -41.70
N ARG A 71 -26.52 18.82 -42.39
CA ARG A 71 -26.77 17.46 -41.88
C ARG A 71 -25.51 16.60 -41.90
N TYR A 72 -24.62 16.82 -42.86
CA TYR A 72 -23.36 16.09 -42.96
C TYR A 72 -22.37 16.53 -41.88
N THR A 73 -22.27 17.85 -41.63
CA THR A 73 -21.46 18.40 -40.54
C THR A 73 -21.98 17.98 -39.18
N ASP A 74 -23.30 18.01 -38.94
CA ASP A 74 -23.89 17.59 -37.67
C ASP A 74 -23.67 16.09 -37.39
N ASN A 75 -23.84 15.23 -38.40
CA ASN A 75 -23.55 13.79 -38.25
C ASN A 75 -22.05 13.53 -38.00
N HIS A 76 -21.16 14.29 -38.64
CA HIS A 76 -19.71 14.19 -38.40
C HIS A 76 -19.34 14.62 -36.98
N LEU A 77 -19.87 15.75 -36.50
CA LEU A 77 -19.69 16.24 -35.14
C LEU A 77 -20.23 15.24 -34.11
N ARG A 78 -21.38 14.60 -34.39
CA ARG A 78 -21.95 13.57 -33.53
C ARG A 78 -21.08 12.31 -33.46
N LYS A 79 -20.49 11.88 -34.58
CA LYS A 79 -19.50 10.77 -34.59
C LYS A 79 -18.26 11.11 -33.78
N ILE A 80 -17.73 12.33 -33.92
CA ILE A 80 -16.60 12.81 -33.10
C ILE A 80 -16.97 12.74 -31.61
N GLY A 81 -18.16 13.23 -31.24
CA GLY A 81 -18.64 13.19 -29.86
C GLY A 81 -18.71 11.77 -29.29
N THR A 82 -19.26 10.82 -30.05
CA THR A 82 -19.31 9.41 -29.65
C THR A 82 -17.91 8.81 -29.48
N ASN A 83 -16.98 9.10 -30.40
CA ASN A 83 -15.62 8.60 -30.33
C ASN A 83 -14.85 9.18 -29.14
N VAL A 84 -14.98 10.47 -28.87
CA VAL A 84 -14.36 11.11 -27.69
C VAL A 84 -14.92 10.52 -26.41
N SER A 85 -16.23 10.33 -26.32
CA SER A 85 -16.87 9.69 -25.16
C SER A 85 -16.36 8.26 -24.94
N ALA A 86 -16.26 7.47 -26.01
CA ALA A 86 -15.71 6.11 -25.96
C ALA A 86 -14.24 6.09 -25.49
N TYR A 87 -13.41 7.02 -25.98
CA TYR A 87 -12.02 7.14 -25.54
C TYR A 87 -11.92 7.49 -24.05
N VAL A 88 -12.69 8.47 -23.58
CA VAL A 88 -12.74 8.88 -22.16
C VAL A 88 -13.15 7.70 -21.28
N ASN A 89 -14.16 6.93 -21.68
CA ASN A 89 -14.57 5.75 -20.94
C ASN A 89 -13.47 4.69 -20.86
N MET A 90 -12.76 4.44 -21.97
CA MET A 90 -11.63 3.51 -22.00
C MET A 90 -10.51 3.95 -21.05
N VAL A 91 -10.11 5.23 -21.07
CA VAL A 91 -9.08 5.77 -20.17
C VAL A 91 -9.54 5.68 -18.71
N CYS A 92 -10.80 6.02 -18.43
CA CYS A 92 -11.38 5.85 -17.10
C CYS A 92 -11.28 4.40 -16.60
N ASP A 93 -11.56 3.42 -17.46
CA ASP A 93 -11.46 1.99 -17.09
C ASP A 93 -10.01 1.55 -16.86
N THR A 94 -9.05 2.07 -17.61
CA THR A 94 -7.62 1.86 -17.35
C THR A 94 -7.22 2.47 -15.99
N LEU A 95 -7.58 3.72 -15.74
CA LEU A 95 -7.24 4.43 -14.49
C LEU A 95 -7.89 3.79 -13.26
N LYS A 96 -9.15 3.33 -13.35
CA LYS A 96 -9.83 2.57 -12.30
C LYS A 96 -9.02 1.34 -11.86
N ASN A 97 -8.29 0.72 -12.79
CA ASN A 97 -7.47 -0.45 -12.51
C ASN A 97 -6.03 -0.11 -12.11
N SER A 98 -5.43 0.93 -12.67
CA SER A 98 -4.01 1.27 -12.44
C SER A 98 -3.79 2.09 -11.18
N ILE A 99 -4.72 2.98 -10.81
CA ILE A 99 -4.59 3.85 -9.62
C ILE A 99 -4.53 3.02 -8.33
N PRO A 100 -5.48 2.09 -8.04
CA PRO A 100 -5.40 1.28 -6.83
C PRO A 100 -4.12 0.42 -6.78
N LYS A 101 -3.66 -0.09 -7.94
CA LYS A 101 -2.41 -0.86 -8.02
C LYS A 101 -1.20 -0.01 -7.64
N ALA A 102 -1.12 1.23 -8.12
CA ALA A 102 -0.04 2.16 -7.77
C ALA A 102 -0.07 2.51 -6.28
N VAL A 103 -1.24 2.80 -5.71
CA VAL A 103 -1.38 3.11 -4.28
C VAL A 103 -0.95 1.92 -3.42
N VAL A 104 -1.44 0.71 -3.71
CA VAL A 104 -1.07 -0.51 -2.97
C VAL A 104 0.42 -0.81 -3.12
N HIS A 105 0.98 -0.63 -4.32
CA HIS A 105 2.40 -0.85 -4.57
C HIS A 105 3.26 0.06 -3.68
N CYS A 106 3.02 1.37 -3.68
CA CYS A 106 3.78 2.32 -2.89
C CYS A 106 3.49 2.17 -1.38
N GLN A 107 2.23 2.29 -0.96
CA GLN A 107 1.87 2.40 0.46
C GLN A 107 1.94 1.08 1.23
N VAL A 108 1.78 -0.07 0.56
CA VAL A 108 1.85 -1.38 1.24
C VAL A 108 3.19 -2.04 0.97
N ARG A 109 3.52 -2.26 -0.30
CA ARG A 109 4.66 -3.10 -0.67
C ARG A 109 5.99 -2.40 -0.39
N GLU A 110 6.14 -1.17 -0.88
CA GLU A 110 7.38 -0.41 -0.71
C GLU A 110 7.53 0.13 0.73
N ALA A 111 6.46 0.59 1.37
CA ALA A 111 6.51 0.98 2.78
C ALA A 111 6.96 -0.16 3.70
N LYS A 112 6.39 -1.37 3.54
CA LYS A 112 6.82 -2.56 4.28
C LYS A 112 8.30 -2.87 4.04
N ARG A 113 8.73 -2.86 2.78
CA ARG A 113 10.13 -3.15 2.41
C ARG A 113 11.09 -2.13 3.01
N SER A 114 10.75 -0.85 2.95
CA SER A 114 11.55 0.23 3.52
C SER A 114 11.64 0.15 5.04
N LEU A 115 10.53 -0.16 5.72
CA LEU A 115 10.52 -0.36 7.17
C LEU A 115 11.45 -1.51 7.56
N LEU A 116 11.36 -2.66 6.89
CA LEU A 116 12.22 -3.81 7.13
C LEU A 116 13.69 -3.48 6.87
N ASN A 117 14.00 -2.86 5.72
CA ASN A 117 15.36 -2.46 5.38
C ASN A 117 15.95 -1.49 6.41
N ARG A 118 15.14 -0.51 6.87
CA ARG A 118 15.54 0.42 7.92
C ARG A 118 15.82 -0.34 9.21
N PHE A 119 14.96 -1.27 9.62
CA PHE A 119 15.18 -2.06 10.82
C PHE A 119 16.45 -2.92 10.73
N TYR A 120 16.69 -3.61 9.61
CA TYR A 120 17.91 -4.39 9.40
C TYR A 120 19.17 -3.52 9.46
N ALA A 121 19.16 -2.37 8.77
CA ALA A 121 20.29 -1.45 8.77
C ALA A 121 20.52 -0.82 10.16
N GLN A 122 19.44 -0.51 10.88
CA GLN A 122 19.51 0.14 12.18
C GLN A 122 19.99 -0.84 13.25
N VAL A 123 19.41 -2.05 13.33
CA VAL A 123 19.84 -3.10 14.27
C VAL A 123 21.27 -3.55 13.99
N GLY A 124 21.66 -3.72 12.72
CA GLY A 124 23.02 -4.13 12.36
C GLY A 124 24.11 -3.10 12.68
N ARG A 125 23.76 -1.83 12.91
CA ARG A 125 24.69 -0.75 13.26
C ARG A 125 24.70 -0.40 14.75
N ARG A 126 23.78 -0.94 15.55
CA ARG A 126 23.66 -0.58 16.97
C ARG A 126 24.69 -1.35 17.81
N GLU A 127 25.35 -0.64 18.72
CA GLU A 127 26.22 -1.24 19.72
C GLU A 127 25.42 -1.92 20.84
N ARG A 128 26.08 -2.78 21.64
CA ARG A 128 25.46 -3.59 22.70
C ARG A 128 24.63 -2.76 23.69
N GLU A 129 25.11 -1.58 24.08
CA GLU A 129 24.38 -0.69 25.00
C GLU A 129 23.10 -0.11 24.37
N GLN A 130 23.14 0.23 23.09
CA GLN A 130 21.99 0.77 22.37
C GLN A 130 20.93 -0.32 22.12
N LEU A 131 21.36 -1.55 21.86
CA LEU A 131 20.49 -2.73 21.81
C LEU A 131 19.87 -3.01 23.18
N GLY A 132 20.64 -2.87 24.27
CA GLY A 132 20.15 -2.96 25.64
C GLY A 132 18.99 -2.00 25.89
N LYS A 133 19.18 -0.71 25.58
CA LYS A 133 18.13 0.33 25.73
C LYS A 133 16.86 0.06 24.94
N MET A 134 16.96 -0.53 23.75
CA MET A 134 15.79 -0.91 22.96
C MET A 134 15.02 -2.06 23.62
N LEU A 135 15.71 -2.94 24.34
CA LEU A 135 15.17 -4.09 25.04
C LEU A 135 14.87 -3.81 26.52
N ASP A 136 14.91 -2.55 26.95
CA ASP A 136 14.50 -2.17 28.29
C ASP A 136 13.02 -2.52 28.49
N GLU A 137 12.77 -3.36 29.49
CA GLU A 137 11.43 -3.79 29.85
C GLU A 137 10.75 -2.74 30.74
N ASP A 138 9.41 -2.78 30.79
CA ASP A 138 8.66 -2.01 31.79
C ASP A 138 9.18 -2.35 33.22
N PRO A 139 9.61 -1.35 34.03
CA PRO A 139 10.11 -1.57 35.38
C PRO A 139 9.13 -2.35 36.28
N SER A 140 7.83 -2.19 36.06
CA SER A 140 6.80 -2.91 36.81
C SER A 140 6.76 -4.40 36.48
N LEU A 141 7.03 -4.78 35.22
CA LEU A 141 7.14 -6.16 34.78
C LEU A 141 8.46 -6.78 35.22
N MET A 142 9.57 -6.03 35.17
CA MET A 142 10.86 -6.47 35.70
C MET A 142 10.76 -6.79 37.20
N ALA A 143 10.21 -5.89 38.01
CA ALA A 143 10.07 -6.09 39.45
C ALA A 143 9.19 -7.31 39.78
N LYS A 144 8.08 -7.50 39.07
CA LYS A 144 7.23 -8.69 39.22
C LYS A 144 7.99 -9.97 38.86
N ARG A 145 8.78 -9.95 37.79
CA ARG A 145 9.56 -11.11 37.35
C ARG A 145 10.66 -11.46 38.35
N GLU A 146 11.36 -10.48 38.88
CA GLU A 146 12.35 -10.67 39.94
C GLU A 146 11.72 -11.25 41.21
N ALA A 147 10.55 -10.74 41.62
CA ALA A 147 9.83 -11.27 42.78
C ALA A 147 9.43 -12.74 42.58
N ILE A 148 8.91 -13.09 41.40
CA ILE A 148 8.56 -14.48 41.06
C ILE A 148 9.81 -15.36 40.98
N ALA A 149 10.91 -14.87 40.41
CA ALA A 149 12.17 -15.60 40.32
C ALA A 149 12.76 -15.90 41.71
N LYS A 150 12.78 -14.91 42.61
CA LYS A 150 13.17 -15.10 44.02
C LYS A 150 12.28 -16.13 44.72
N ARG A 151 10.96 -16.03 44.55
CA ARG A 151 10.02 -16.98 45.14
C ARG A 151 10.20 -18.41 44.60
N LEU A 152 10.47 -18.54 43.30
CA LEU A 152 10.78 -19.82 42.67
C LEU A 152 12.08 -20.42 43.21
N GLN A 153 13.11 -19.60 43.39
CA GLN A 153 14.39 -20.04 43.96
C GLN A 153 14.22 -20.55 45.39
N LEU A 154 13.42 -19.85 46.21
CA LEU A 154 13.07 -20.31 47.55
C LEU A 154 12.32 -21.64 47.53
N TYR A 155 11.33 -21.81 46.65
CA TYR A 155 10.61 -23.07 46.54
C TYR A 155 11.48 -24.23 46.03
N LYS A 156 12.47 -23.96 45.17
CA LYS A 156 13.45 -24.95 44.75
C LYS A 156 14.35 -25.37 45.92
N SER A 157 14.89 -24.42 46.67
CA SER A 157 15.68 -24.74 47.88
C SER A 157 14.88 -25.57 48.87
N ALA A 158 13.64 -25.15 49.18
CA ALA A 158 12.78 -25.89 50.09
C ALA A 158 12.47 -27.31 49.59
N ARG A 159 12.27 -27.47 48.27
CA ARG A 159 12.11 -28.80 47.66
C ARG A 159 13.37 -29.63 47.79
N ASP A 160 14.53 -29.08 47.46
CA ASP A 160 15.82 -29.78 47.50
C ASP A 160 16.15 -30.22 48.94
N GLU A 161 15.81 -29.38 49.93
CA GLU A 161 15.90 -29.72 51.36
C GLU A 161 14.97 -30.89 51.73
N ILE A 162 13.70 -30.87 51.30
CA ILE A 162 12.76 -31.98 51.52
C ILE A 162 13.27 -33.27 50.86
N ASP A 163 13.71 -33.19 49.60
CA ASP A 163 14.24 -34.33 48.85
C ASP A 163 15.52 -34.90 49.50
N SER A 164 16.30 -34.08 50.21
CA SER A 164 17.50 -34.52 50.94
C SER A 164 17.21 -35.31 52.23
N VAL A 165 16.03 -35.10 52.84
CA VAL A 165 15.60 -35.75 54.09
C VAL A 165 14.59 -36.87 53.80
N ALA A 166 13.93 -36.85 52.65
CA ALA A 166 13.05 -37.92 52.18
C ALA A 166 13.88 -39.19 51.90
N TRP A 167 13.73 -40.19 52.77
CA TRP A 167 14.43 -41.46 52.71
C TRP A 167 14.19 -42.19 51.37
N LYS A 168 15.29 -42.64 50.74
CA LYS A 168 15.29 -43.86 49.90
C LYS A 168 15.39 -45.08 50.78
#